data_AF-A0A0A2XKT9-F1
#
_entry.id   AF-A0A0A2XKT9-F1
#
_cell.length_a   1.000
_cell.length_b   1.000
_cell.length_c   1.000
_cell.angle_alpha   90.00
_cell.angle_beta   90.00
_cell.angle_gamma   90.00
#
_symmetry.space_group_name_H-M   'P 1'
#
loop_
_entity.id
_entity.type
_entity.pdbx_description
1 polymer ?
#
loop_
_entity_poly.entity_id
_entity_poly.type
_entity_poly.pdbx_seq_one_letter_code
_entity_poly.pdbx_strand_id
1 'polypeptide(L)' 'MANSNTEHSKKLRAKTAAAYNKKALEEGKVKAISLRLDADLATEFDAVLSELASTRPQGIKKLCEIYRNLKKD' A
#
# COMPACT_ATOMS: atom_id res chain seq x y z
N MET A 1 13.47 -5.26 -33.07
CA MET A 1 12.76 -4.99 -31.81
C MET A 1 12.69 -6.27 -30.99
N ALA A 2 13.71 -6.54 -30.17
CA ALA A 2 13.93 -7.84 -29.55
C ALA A 2 13.41 -7.86 -28.09
N ASN A 3 12.21 -8.41 -27.95
CA ASN A 3 11.72 -9.18 -26.81
C ASN A 3 12.01 -8.68 -25.38
N SER A 4 11.38 -7.54 -25.02
CA SER A 4 11.26 -7.03 -23.65
C SER A 4 10.45 -7.95 -22.71
N ASN A 5 9.97 -9.10 -23.17
CA ASN A 5 9.11 -10.05 -22.43
C ASN A 5 9.78 -11.40 -22.12
N THR A 6 11.08 -11.54 -22.36
CA THR A 6 11.85 -12.72 -21.94
C THR A 6 11.84 -12.87 -20.42
N GLU A 7 11.88 -14.11 -19.93
CA GLU A 7 11.90 -14.41 -18.49
C GLU A 7 13.02 -13.66 -17.75
N HIS A 8 14.18 -13.50 -18.40
CA HIS A 8 15.29 -12.73 -17.88
C HIS A 8 14.93 -11.25 -17.65
N SER A 9 14.25 -10.62 -18.62
CA SER A 9 13.82 -9.22 -18.50
C SER A 9 12.75 -9.03 -17.42
N LYS A 10 11.81 -9.97 -17.28
CA LYS A 10 10.81 -9.99 -16.19
C LYS A 10 11.48 -10.11 -14.82
N LYS A 11 12.43 -11.04 -14.68
CA LYS A 11 13.22 -11.22 -13.45
C LYS A 11 14.05 -9.98 -13.11
N LEU A 12 14.61 -9.29 -14.11
CA LEU A 12 15.36 -8.05 -13.90
C LEU A 12 14.45 -6.92 -13.38
N ARG A 13 13.27 -6.72 -13.99
CA ARG A 13 12.30 -5.72 -13.51
C ARG A 13 11.80 -5.99 -12.10
N ALA A 14 11.50 -7.25 -11.78
CA ALA A 14 11.08 -7.65 -10.44
C ALA A 14 12.17 -7.36 -9.39
N LYS A 15 13.44 -7.64 -9.71
CA LYS A 15 14.59 -7.31 -8.85
C LYS A 15 14.74 -5.80 -8.64
N THR A 16 14.57 -5.00 -9.70
CA THR A 16 14.65 -3.53 -9.60
C THR A 16 13.52 -2.95 -8.74
N ALA A 17 12.28 -3.45 -8.89
CA ALA A 17 11.16 -3.01 -8.06
C ALA A 17 11.35 -3.36 -6.57
N ALA A 18 11.82 -4.57 -6.27
CA ALA A 18 12.13 -4.98 -4.91
C ALA A 18 13.25 -4.12 -4.29
N ALA A 19 14.31 -3.83 -5.05
CA ALA A 19 15.39 -2.95 -4.61
C ALA A 19 14.91 -1.51 -4.35
N TYR A 20 14.03 -0.98 -5.20
CA TYR A 20 13.41 0.33 -5.01
C TYR A 20 12.57 0.38 -3.73
N ASN A 21 11.71 -0.61 -3.51
CA ASN A 21 10.87 -0.68 -2.31
C ASN A 21 11.71 -0.79 -1.04
N LYS A 22 12.77 -1.61 -1.07
CA LYS A 22 13.72 -1.72 0.04
C LYS A 22 14.40 -0.38 0.33
N LYS A 23 14.89 0.31 -0.71
CA LYS A 23 15.51 1.63 -0.56
C LYS A 23 14.53 2.68 -0.03
N ALA A 24 13.27 2.65 -0.46
CA ALA A 24 12.24 3.56 0.04
C ALA A 24 11.90 3.33 1.52
N LEU A 25 11.97 2.07 2.00
CA LEU A 25 11.86 1.74 3.42
C LEU A 25 13.10 2.21 4.20
N GLU A 26 14.30 1.97 3.68
CA GLU A 26 15.58 2.38 4.31
C GLU A 26 15.72 3.91 4.41
N GLU A 27 15.28 4.64 3.38
CA GLU A 27 15.23 6.11 3.37
C GLU A 27 14.09 6.70 4.21
N GLY A 28 13.25 5.86 4.84
CA GLY A 28 12.14 6.29 5.69
C GLY A 28 10.97 6.94 4.93
N LYS A 29 10.98 6.91 3.59
CA LYS A 29 9.90 7.43 2.72
C LYS A 29 8.64 6.58 2.82
N VAL A 30 8.79 5.30 3.12
CA VAL A 30 7.70 4.36 3.37
C VAL A 30 7.94 3.71 4.73
N LYS A 31 6.86 3.51 5.50
CA LYS A 31 6.89 2.75 6.74
C LYS A 31 5.93 1.57 6.65
N ALA A 32 6.41 0.39 7.00
CA ALA A 32 5.55 -0.76 7.22
C ALA A 32 4.84 -0.60 8.58
N ILE A 33 3.54 -0.87 8.62
CA ILE A 33 2.73 -0.83 9.83
C ILE A 33 2.09 -2.20 9.99
N SER A 34 2.37 -2.86 11.11
CA SER A 34 1.70 -4.09 11.51
C SER A 34 0.60 -3.77 12.53
N LEU A 35 -0.64 -4.17 12.24
CA LEU A 35 -1.79 -3.96 13.10
C LEU A 35 -2.32 -5.31 13.59
N ARG A 36 -2.67 -5.38 14.87
CA ARG A 36 -3.43 -6.50 15.44
C ARG A 36 -4.76 -5.93 15.93
N LEU A 37 -5.85 -6.53 15.48
CA LEU A 37 -7.22 -6.11 15.75
C LEU A 37 -8.03 -7.38 16.05
N ASP A 38 -9.14 -7.21 16.77
CA ASP A 38 -10.16 -8.25 16.83
C ASP A 38 -10.65 -8.64 15.44
N ALA A 39 -11.00 -9.91 15.25
CA ALA A 39 -11.29 -10.47 13.93
C ALA A 39 -12.49 -9.78 13.24
N ASP A 40 -13.52 -9.46 14.03
CA ASP A 40 -14.71 -8.76 13.56
C ASP A 40 -14.37 -7.34 13.09
N LEU A 41 -13.67 -6.58 13.93
CA LEU A 41 -13.17 -5.25 13.60
C LEU A 41 -12.23 -5.25 12.40
N ALA A 42 -11.39 -6.27 12.24
CA ALA A 42 -10.50 -6.41 11.10
C ALA A 42 -11.28 -6.62 9.79
N THR A 43 -12.39 -7.35 9.85
CA THR A 43 -13.26 -7.63 8.71
C THR A 43 -14.01 -6.37 8.28
N GLU A 44 -14.63 -5.67 9.24
CA GLU A 44 -15.28 -4.39 8.99
C GLU A 44 -14.28 -3.35 8.44
N PHE A 45 -13.09 -3.29 9.02
CA PHE A 45 -12.06 -2.36 8.56
C PHE A 45 -11.65 -2.63 7.10
N ASP A 46 -11.50 -3.88 6.70
CA ASP A 46 -11.16 -4.22 5.30
C ASP A 46 -12.30 -3.88 4.33
N ALA A 47 -13.56 -4.11 4.73
CA ALA A 47 -14.73 -3.73 3.97
C ALA A 47 -14.79 -2.22 3.73
N VAL A 48 -14.69 -1.42 4.80
CA VAL A 48 -14.69 0.05 4.73
C VAL A 48 -13.55 0.58 3.85
N LEU A 49 -12.36 0.01 3.99
CA LEU A 49 -11.22 0.43 3.16
C LEU A 49 -11.42 0.11 1.67
N SER A 50 -12.07 -1.01 1.36
CA SER A 50 -12.40 -1.41 0.00
C SER A 50 -13.48 -0.54 -0.64
N GLU A 51 -14.42 -0.02 0.15
CA GLU A 51 -15.42 0.96 -0.30
C GLU A 51 -14.79 2.33 -0.57
N LEU A 52 -13.81 2.73 0.25
CA LEU A 52 -13.17 4.05 0.14
C LEU A 52 -12.22 4.18 -1.05
N ALA A 53 -11.51 3.10 -1.42
CA ALA A 53 -10.51 3.10 -2.48
C ALA A 53 -10.16 1.69 -3.00
N SER A 54 -9.49 1.63 -4.15
CA SER A 54 -9.07 0.36 -4.78
C SER A 54 -7.91 -0.35 -4.08
N THR A 55 -7.19 0.31 -3.17
CA THR A 55 -6.09 -0.30 -2.42
C THR A 55 -6.14 0.11 -0.95
N ARG A 56 -5.78 -0.82 -0.07
CA ARG A 56 -5.76 -0.61 1.38
C ARG A 56 -4.99 0.65 1.82
N PRO A 57 -3.78 0.96 1.29
CA PRO A 57 -3.06 2.19 1.67
C PRO A 57 -3.78 3.48 1.23
N GLN A 58 -4.44 3.46 0.06
CA GLN A 58 -5.23 4.61 -0.41
C GLN A 58 -6.48 4.81 0.45
N GLY A 59 -7.15 3.72 0.84
CA GLY A 59 -8.28 3.77 1.75
C GLY A 59 -7.88 4.37 3.10
N ILE A 60 -6.73 3.94 3.66
CA ILE A 60 -6.20 4.47 4.93
C ILE A 60 -5.91 5.96 4.81
N LYS A 61 -5.28 6.41 3.70
CA LYS A 61 -5.04 7.83 3.45
C LYS A 61 -6.35 8.63 3.49
N LYS A 62 -7.36 8.15 2.75
CA LYS A 62 -8.67 8.83 2.65
C LYS A 62 -9.41 8.85 3.98
N LEU A 63 -9.33 7.77 4.76
CA LEU A 63 -9.86 7.70 6.12
C LEU A 63 -9.23 8.79 7.02
N CYS A 64 -7.90 8.95 6.95
CA CYS A 64 -7.21 10.01 7.69
C CYS A 64 -7.64 11.41 7.24
N GLU A 65 -7.84 11.64 5.94
CA GLU A 65 -8.32 12.92 5.41
C GLU A 65 -9.74 13.24 5.91
N ILE A 66 -10.65 12.27 5.85
CA ILE A 66 -12.02 12.39 6.38
C ILE A 66 -12.00 12.74 7.86
N TYR A 67 -11.26 11.99 8.68
CA TYR A 67 -11.16 12.25 10.12
C TYR A 67 -10.59 13.64 10.43
N ARG A 68 -9.59 14.09 9.68
CA ARG A 68 -9.00 15.43 9.86
C ARG A 68 -9.95 16.55 9.45
N ASN A 69 -10.82 16.32 8.47
CA ASN A 69 -11.84 17.28 8.08
C ASN A 69 -12.96 17.33 9.12
N LEU A 70 -13.46 16.18 9.59
CA LEU A 70 -14.48 16.10 10.64
C LEU A 70 -14.05 16.75 11.97
N LYS A 71 -12.75 16.76 12.29
CA LYS A 71 -12.22 17.40 13.50
C LYS A 71 -12.07 18.93 13.38
N LYS A 72 -12.11 19.47 12.15
CA LYS A 72 -11.96 20.92 11.91
C LYS A 72 -13.29 21.66 12.01
N ASP A 73 -14.41 20.98 11.81
CA ASP A 73 -15.75 21.39 12.20
C ASP A 73 -15.99 21.17 13.69
#